data_AF-A0A2M8NF46-F1
#
_entry.id   AF-A0A2M8NF46-F1
#
_cell.length_a   1.000
_cell.length_b   1.000
_cell.length_c   1.000
_cell.angle_alpha   90.00
_cell.angle_beta   90.00
_cell.angle_gamma   90.00
#
_symmetry.space_group_name_H-M   'P 1'
#
loop_
_entity.id
_entity.type
_entity.pdbx_description
1 polymer ?
#
loop_
_entity_poly.entity_id
_entity_poly.type
_entity_poly.pdbx_seq_one_letter_code
_entity_poly.pdbx_strand_id
1 'polypeptide(L)'
;RAHLYAVKAYLHSRQGEHCDALEALAAFDESGGEKSFSELAMVINLEAYASYDASRLLQRALAIRNAVLRLPSCPFLVARHERERLRIGLLSNGFGRHPVGWLTLPAFEALDKSRFSLVCFSTHERTADPLTARFRLAA
;
A
#
# COMPACT_ATOMS: atom_id res chain seq x y z
N ARG A 1 10.44 -15.54 9.92
CA ARG A 1 10.45 -16.50 8.78
C ARG A 1 9.39 -16.14 7.74
N ALA A 2 8.14 -15.87 8.15
CA ALA A 2 7.08 -15.36 7.29
C ALA A 2 7.51 -14.18 6.39
N HIS A 3 8.21 -13.18 6.94
CA HIS A 3 8.70 -12.03 6.18
C HIS A 3 9.49 -12.39 4.92
N LEU A 4 10.42 -13.34 5.06
CA LEU A 4 11.29 -13.76 3.97
C LEU A 4 10.47 -14.40 2.86
N TYR A 5 9.44 -15.19 3.20
CA TYR A 5 8.57 -15.82 2.22
C TYR A 5 7.64 -14.81 1.53
N ALA A 6 7.10 -13.83 2.26
CA ALA A 6 6.29 -12.76 1.66
C ALA A 6 7.11 -11.90 0.68
N VAL A 7 8.34 -11.54 1.04
CA VAL A 7 9.26 -10.78 0.17
C VAL A 7 9.69 -11.63 -1.03
N LYS A 8 10.04 -12.91 -0.81
CA LYS A 8 10.43 -13.83 -1.88
C LYS A 8 9.31 -14.03 -2.89
N ALA A 9 8.08 -14.26 -2.42
CA ALA A 9 6.90 -14.34 -3.27
C ALA A 9 6.74 -13.06 -4.10
N TYR A 10 6.82 -11.90 -3.44
CA TYR A 10 6.71 -10.60 -4.10
C TYR A 10 7.73 -10.40 -5.22
N LEU A 11 9.01 -10.73 -4.97
CA LEU A 11 10.07 -10.57 -5.96
C LEU A 11 9.88 -11.49 -7.18
N HIS A 12 9.60 -12.79 -6.97
CA HIS A 12 9.35 -13.73 -8.05
C HIS A 12 8.16 -13.30 -8.93
N SER A 13 7.07 -12.83 -8.31
CA SER A 13 5.92 -12.31 -9.06
C SER A 13 6.27 -11.08 -9.90
N ARG A 14 7.12 -10.18 -9.39
CA ARG A 14 7.58 -8.99 -10.14
C ARG A 14 8.49 -9.37 -11.32
N GLN A 15 9.13 -10.54 -11.25
CA GLN A 15 9.98 -11.08 -12.30
C GLN A 15 9.23 -11.97 -13.30
N GLY A 16 7.93 -12.24 -13.08
CA GLY A 16 7.13 -13.15 -13.92
C GLY A 16 7.36 -14.64 -13.62
N GLU A 17 8.09 -14.95 -12.54
CA GLU A 17 8.40 -16.30 -12.09
C GLU A 17 7.23 -16.83 -11.24
N HIS A 18 6.11 -17.09 -11.90
CA HIS A 18 4.84 -17.37 -11.22
C HIS A 18 4.86 -18.66 -10.40
N CYS A 19 5.57 -19.70 -10.83
CA CYS A 19 5.70 -20.95 -10.07
C CYS A 19 6.47 -20.74 -8.77
N ASP A 20 7.62 -20.06 -8.82
CA ASP A 20 8.45 -19.75 -7.64
C ASP A 20 7.73 -18.81 -6.67
N ALA A 21 6.91 -17.89 -7.20
CA ALA A 21 6.05 -17.03 -6.39
C ALA A 21 5.00 -17.84 -5.61
N LEU A 22 4.39 -18.84 -6.23
CA LEU A 22 3.40 -19.73 -5.60
C LEU A 22 4.04 -20.64 -4.54
N GLU A 23 5.24 -21.14 -4.79
CA GLU A 23 5.99 -21.92 -3.79
C GLU A 23 6.34 -21.08 -2.56
N ALA A 24 6.79 -19.83 -2.77
CA ALA A 24 7.05 -18.91 -1.67
C ALA A 24 5.77 -18.53 -0.91
N LEU A 25 4.63 -18.43 -1.59
CA LEU A 25 3.31 -18.22 -0.96
C LEU A 25 2.88 -19.42 -0.10
N ALA A 26 3.07 -20.64 -0.58
CA ALA A 26 2.79 -21.85 0.19
C ALA A 26 3.68 -21.92 1.45
N ALA A 27 4.98 -21.63 1.31
CA ALA A 27 5.89 -21.56 2.45
C ALA A 27 5.55 -20.42 3.43
N PHE A 28 5.02 -19.29 2.94
CA PHE A 28 4.47 -18.22 3.80
C PHE A 28 3.26 -18.70 4.60
N ASP A 29 2.36 -19.46 3.98
CA ASP A 29 1.20 -20.04 4.66
C ASP A 29 1.60 -21.01 5.77
N GLU A 30 2.54 -21.90 5.47
CA GLU A 30 3.07 -22.89 6.41
C GLU A 30 3.96 -22.29 7.49
N SER A 31 4.50 -21.08 7.27
CA SER A 31 5.28 -20.40 8.30
C SER A 31 4.37 -19.98 9.45
N GLY A 32 4.42 -20.77 10.53
CA GLY A 32 3.76 -20.45 11.80
C GLY A 32 4.29 -19.15 12.41
N GLY A 33 3.45 -18.52 13.24
CA GLY A 33 3.73 -17.24 13.90
C GLY A 33 2.76 -16.12 13.47
N GLU A 34 2.76 -15.02 14.24
CA GLU A 34 1.98 -13.84 13.87
C GLU A 34 2.56 -13.20 12.60
N LYS A 35 1.69 -13.01 11.61
CA LYS A 35 2.00 -12.35 10.34
C LYS A 35 1.68 -10.86 10.46
N SER A 36 2.65 -10.02 10.12
CA SER A 36 2.48 -8.58 10.10
C SER A 36 1.57 -8.13 8.95
N PHE A 37 0.99 -6.94 9.11
CA PHE A 37 0.13 -6.32 8.12
C PHE A 37 0.81 -6.18 6.75
N SER A 38 2.10 -5.81 6.72
CA SER A 38 2.85 -5.60 5.49
C SER A 38 3.09 -6.90 4.71
N GLU A 39 3.35 -8.01 5.40
CA GLU A 39 3.51 -9.33 4.79
C GLU A 39 2.20 -9.80 4.15
N LEU A 40 1.09 -9.64 4.88
CA LEU A 40 -0.24 -10.02 4.38
C LEU A 40 -0.68 -9.14 3.20
N ALA A 41 -0.38 -7.84 3.24
CA ALA A 41 -0.66 -6.92 2.14
C ALA A 41 0.18 -7.24 0.89
N MET A 42 1.45 -7.63 1.04
CA MET A 42 2.29 -8.06 -0.10
C MET A 42 1.73 -9.31 -0.78
N VAL A 43 1.28 -10.29 0.01
CA VAL A 43 0.71 -11.55 -0.49
C VAL A 43 -0.65 -11.32 -1.16
N ILE A 44 -1.53 -10.50 -0.61
CA ILE A 44 -2.82 -10.17 -1.24
C ILE A 44 -2.64 -9.47 -2.59
N ASN A 45 -1.66 -8.57 -2.70
CA ASN A 45 -1.37 -7.92 -3.97
C ASN A 45 -0.88 -8.90 -5.04
N LEU A 46 -0.27 -10.03 -4.64
CA LEU A 46 0.11 -11.12 -5.53
C LEU A 46 -1.07 -11.96 -5.98
N GLU A 47 -1.92 -12.36 -5.03
CA GLU A 47 -3.08 -13.22 -5.30
C GLU A 47 -4.17 -12.54 -6.15
N ALA A 48 -4.13 -11.20 -6.28
CA ALA A 48 -5.01 -10.45 -7.16
C ALA A 48 -4.69 -10.62 -8.66
N TYR A 49 -3.50 -11.13 -9.02
CA TYR A 49 -3.07 -11.29 -10.42
C TYR A 49 -3.00 -12.74 -10.91
N ALA A 50 -3.09 -13.73 -10.01
CA ALA A 50 -3.16 -15.14 -10.36
C ALA A 50 -4.59 -15.65 -10.13
N SER A 51 -5.18 -16.28 -11.15
CA SER A 51 -6.52 -16.87 -11.15
C SER A 51 -6.86 -17.66 -9.87
N TYR A 52 -7.62 -17.05 -8.94
CA TYR A 52 -8.06 -17.70 -7.70
C TYR A 52 -9.46 -17.24 -7.21
N ASP A 53 -10.07 -18.11 -6.39
CA ASP A 53 -11.40 -18.02 -5.78
C ASP A 53 -11.56 -16.81 -4.83
N ALA A 54 -12.49 -15.92 -5.18
CA ALA A 54 -12.81 -14.69 -4.46
C ALA A 54 -13.10 -14.92 -2.97
N SER A 55 -13.62 -16.09 -2.60
CA SER A 55 -13.95 -16.45 -1.22
C SER A 55 -12.71 -16.46 -0.31
N ARG A 56 -11.58 -16.95 -0.83
CA ARG A 56 -10.32 -17.06 -0.07
C ARG A 56 -9.65 -15.70 0.11
N LEU A 57 -9.70 -14.85 -0.93
CA LEU A 57 -9.26 -13.45 -0.86
C LEU A 57 -10.06 -12.67 0.19
N LEU A 58 -11.39 -12.82 0.19
CA LEU A 58 -12.26 -12.17 1.16
C LEU A 58 -11.96 -12.63 2.59
N GLN A 59 -11.82 -13.93 2.83
CA GLN A 59 -11.49 -14.46 4.16
C GLN A 59 -10.17 -13.88 4.68
N ARG A 60 -9.15 -13.77 3.83
CA ARG A 60 -7.86 -13.16 4.21
C ARG A 60 -7.98 -11.67 4.50
N ALA A 61 -8.69 -10.92 3.66
CA ALA A 61 -8.91 -9.50 3.88
C ALA A 61 -9.63 -9.24 5.22
N LEU A 62 -10.60 -10.08 5.57
CA LEU A 62 -11.30 -10.01 6.86
C LEU A 62 -10.40 -10.35 8.05
N ALA A 63 -9.54 -11.37 7.93
CA ALA A 63 -8.58 -11.74 8.97
C ALA A 63 -7.60 -10.58 9.27
N ILE A 64 -7.07 -9.94 8.23
CA ILE A 64 -6.19 -8.77 8.37
C ILE A 64 -6.91 -7.61 9.04
N ARG A 65 -8.12 -7.27 8.57
CA ARG A 65 -8.92 -6.20 9.16
C ARG A 65 -9.10 -6.42 10.66
N ASN A 66 -9.44 -7.64 11.06
CA ASN A 66 -9.63 -7.98 12.47
C ASN A 66 -8.34 -7.91 13.29
N ALA A 67 -7.20 -8.27 12.71
CA ALA A 67 -5.90 -8.13 13.36
C ALA A 67 -5.50 -6.65 13.55
N VAL A 68 -5.69 -5.82 12.53
CA VAL A 68 -5.40 -4.37 12.59
C VAL A 68 -6.27 -3.67 13.62
N LEU A 69 -7.56 -4.00 13.68
CA LEU A 69 -8.50 -3.41 14.65
C LEU A 69 -8.18 -3.78 16.10
N ARG A 70 -7.37 -4.82 16.33
CA ARG A 70 -6.92 -5.24 17.67
C ARG A 70 -5.61 -4.61 18.10
N LEU A 71 -4.91 -3.89 17.22
CA LEU A 71 -3.70 -3.18 17.60
C LEU A 71 -4.05 -2.12 18.64
N PRO A 72 -3.32 -2.03 19.77
CA PRO A 72 -3.56 -1.00 20.75
C PRO A 72 -3.43 0.37 20.10
N SER A 73 -4.37 1.27 20.40
CA SER A 73 -4.26 2.66 19.97
C SER A 73 -3.03 3.24 20.66
N CYS A 74 -1.96 3.43 19.89
CA CYS A 74 -0.80 4.14 20.38
C CYS A 74 -1.24 5.61 20.52
N PRO A 75 -1.25 6.20 21.74
CA PRO A 75 -1.54 7.61 21.88
C PRO A 75 -0.43 8.36 21.16
N PHE A 76 -0.77 8.95 20.02
CA PHE A 76 0.17 9.80 19.30
C PHE A 76 0.45 10.99 20.21
N LEU A 77 1.66 11.08 20.77
CA LEU A 77 2.14 12.29 21.43
C LEU A 77 2.30 13.34 20.33
N VAL A 78 1.20 14.02 20.01
CA VAL A 78 1.22 15.13 19.07
C VAL A 78 1.80 16.32 19.83
N ALA A 79 3.08 16.60 19.62
CA ALA A 79 3.57 17.96 19.84
C ALA A 79 2.76 18.87 18.91
N ARG A 80 1.85 19.67 19.48
CA ARG A 80 1.10 20.65 18.71
C ARG A 80 2.09 21.68 18.21
N HIS A 81 2.43 21.60 16.93
CA HIS A 81 3.14 22.66 16.25
C HIS A 81 2.10 23.59 15.64
N GLU A 82 1.99 24.80 16.18
CA GLU A 82 1.26 25.87 15.53
C GLU A 82 2.02 26.25 14.26
N ARG A 83 1.52 25.78 13.11
CA ARG A 83 2.00 26.21 11.81
C ARG A 83 0.83 26.82 11.06
N GLU A 84 1.06 27.98 10.47
CA GLU A 84 0.09 28.67 9.62
C GLU A 84 -0.33 27.81 8.43
N ARG A 85 0.59 26.98 7.91
CA ARG A 85 0.36 26.05 6.81
C ARG A 85 0.94 24.67 7.11
N LEU A 86 0.10 23.63 7.06
CA LEU A 86 0.52 22.24 7.26
C LEU A 86 1.14 21.68 5.98
N ARG A 87 2.34 21.11 6.08
CA ARG A 87 2.98 20.39 4.98
C ARG A 87 2.72 18.88 5.11
N ILE A 88 2.11 18.29 4.09
CA ILE A 88 1.71 16.89 4.04
C ILE A 88 2.62 16.17 3.05
N GLY A 89 3.41 15.20 3.55
CA GLY A 89 4.21 14.31 2.73
C GLY A 89 3.44 13.03 2.41
N LEU A 90 3.33 12.68 1.14
CA LEU A 90 2.67 11.47 0.66
C LEU A 90 3.69 10.55 0.00
N LEU A 91 3.88 9.35 0.51
CA LEU A 91 4.76 8.33 -0.08
C LEU A 91 3.91 7.28 -0.78
N SER A 92 4.03 7.14 -2.10
CA SER A 92 3.29 6.12 -2.84
C SER A 92 3.93 5.76 -4.19
N ASN A 93 3.77 4.49 -4.56
CA ASN A 93 4.04 3.99 -5.90
C ASN A 93 2.85 4.28 -6.87
N GLY A 94 1.73 4.78 -6.35
CA GLY A 94 0.43 4.83 -7.03
C GLY A 94 -0.01 6.20 -7.56
N PHE A 95 0.89 7.18 -7.68
CA PHE A 95 0.56 8.52 -8.22
C PHE A 95 0.43 8.48 -9.76
N GLY A 96 -0.77 8.23 -10.27
CA GLY A 96 -1.06 8.11 -11.71
C GLY A 96 -2.31 7.26 -11.97
N ARG A 97 -2.40 6.60 -13.13
CA ARG A 97 -3.47 5.62 -13.43
C ARG A 97 -3.33 4.34 -12.59
N HIS A 98 -3.69 4.46 -11.31
CA HIS A 98 -3.63 3.42 -10.28
C HIS A 98 -4.76 3.67 -9.28
N PRO A 99 -5.33 2.65 -8.60
CA PRO A 99 -6.42 2.86 -7.64
C PRO A 99 -6.16 3.97 -6.63
N VAL A 100 -4.93 4.07 -6.09
CA VAL A 100 -4.52 5.20 -5.23
C VAL A 100 -4.74 6.54 -5.93
N GLY A 101 -4.27 6.70 -7.16
CA GLY A 101 -4.43 7.95 -7.91
C GLY A 101 -5.89 8.32 -8.14
N TRP A 102 -6.73 7.37 -8.56
CA TRP A 102 -8.17 7.60 -8.78
C TRP A 102 -8.91 8.03 -7.51
N LEU A 103 -8.58 7.41 -6.38
CA LEU A 103 -9.28 7.63 -5.12
C LEU A 103 -8.78 8.86 -4.35
N THR A 104 -7.53 9.25 -4.52
CA THR A 104 -6.90 10.28 -3.67
C THR A 104 -6.72 11.62 -4.36
N LEU A 105 -6.48 11.63 -5.68
CA LEU A 105 -6.18 12.86 -6.43
C LEU A 105 -7.28 13.92 -6.31
N PRO A 106 -8.59 13.59 -6.42
CA PRO A 106 -9.64 14.61 -6.29
C PRO A 106 -9.61 15.34 -4.93
N ALA A 107 -9.30 14.62 -3.84
CA ALA A 107 -9.19 15.21 -2.51
C ALA A 107 -7.99 16.15 -2.40
N PHE A 108 -6.86 15.77 -3.01
CA PHE A 108 -5.64 16.57 -3.01
C PHE A 108 -5.74 17.84 -3.86
N GLU A 109 -6.51 17.80 -4.94
CA GLU A 109 -6.85 18.98 -5.75
C GLU A 109 -7.76 19.95 -4.97
N ALA A 110 -8.68 19.42 -4.18
CA ALA A 110 -9.63 20.20 -3.37
C ALA A 110 -9.05 20.76 -2.06
N LEU A 111 -7.81 20.42 -1.70
CA LEU A 111 -7.17 20.95 -0.49
C LEU A 111 -7.01 22.48 -0.57
N ASP A 112 -7.42 23.16 0.50
CA ASP A 112 -7.17 24.58 0.70
C ASP A 112 -5.67 24.85 0.72
N LYS A 113 -5.16 25.43 -0.38
CA LYS A 113 -3.73 25.68 -0.57
C LYS A 113 -3.20 26.79 0.35
N SER A 114 -4.07 27.59 0.97
CA SER A 114 -3.63 28.56 2.00
C SER A 114 -3.24 27.87 3.30
N ARG A 115 -3.92 26.76 3.64
CA ARG A 115 -3.73 26.01 4.89
C ARG A 115 -2.89 24.75 4.73
N PHE A 116 -2.77 24.22 3.51
CA PHE A 116 -2.06 22.96 3.24
C PHE A 116 -1.08 23.09 2.08
N SER A 117 0.05 22.38 2.18
CA SER A 117 0.98 22.13 1.07
C SER A 117 1.24 20.64 0.95
N LEU A 118 1.35 20.15 -0.28
CA LEU A 118 1.56 18.74 -0.56
C LEU A 118 2.96 18.50 -1.11
N VAL A 119 3.58 17.38 -0.71
CA VAL A 119 4.81 16.88 -1.32
C VAL A 119 4.59 15.39 -1.61
N CYS A 120 4.70 15.00 -2.87
CA CYS A 120 4.54 13.61 -3.29
C CYS A 120 5.91 12.95 -3.50
N PHE A 121 6.21 11.92 -2.72
CA PHE A 121 7.38 11.06 -2.85
C PHE A 121 6.98 9.81 -3.62
N SER A 122 7.37 9.72 -4.89
CA SER A 122 7.14 8.50 -5.66
C SER A 122 8.30 7.52 -5.46
N THR A 123 7.99 6.23 -5.29
CA THR A 123 9.00 5.18 -5.07
C THR A 123 9.60 4.63 -6.37
N HIS A 124 9.12 5.05 -7.53
CA HIS A 124 9.65 4.66 -8.83
C HIS A 124 9.34 5.72 -9.89
N GLU A 125 10.09 5.69 -10.98
CA GLU A 125 9.85 6.58 -12.11
C GLU A 125 8.50 6.25 -12.76
N ARG A 126 7.64 7.27 -12.92
CA ARG A 126 6.29 7.10 -13.48
C ARG A 126 6.27 7.51 -14.94
N THR A 127 5.80 6.59 -15.78
CA THR A 127 5.37 6.92 -17.14
C THR A 127 4.38 8.08 -17.08
N ALA A 128 4.60 9.09 -17.90
CA ALA A 128 3.72 10.25 -17.94
C ALA A 128 2.31 9.83 -18.35
N ASP A 129 1.35 10.08 -17.48
CA ASP A 129 -0.07 9.92 -17.74
C ASP A 129 -0.87 11.16 -17.26
N PRO A 130 -2.13 11.33 -17.67
CA PRO A 130 -2.92 12.50 -17.29
C PRO A 130 -3.08 12.71 -15.78
N LEU A 131 -3.15 11.63 -15.00
CA LEU A 131 -3.21 11.71 -13.53
C LEU A 131 -1.84 12.06 -12.96
N THR A 132 -0.73 11.54 -13.50
CA THR A 132 0.61 11.93 -13.05
C THR A 132 0.83 13.44 -13.23
N ALA A 133 0.36 14.02 -14.35
CA ALA A 133 0.43 15.46 -14.59
C ALA A 133 -0.40 16.25 -13.56
N ARG A 134 -1.61 15.79 -13.25
CA ARG A 134 -2.45 16.40 -12.22
C ARG A 134 -1.86 16.31 -10.82
N PHE A 135 -1.22 15.19 -10.46
CA PHE A 135 -0.47 15.08 -9.21
C PHE A 135 0.65 16.12 -9.10
N ARG A 136 1.36 16.39 -10.20
CA ARG A 136 2.40 17.43 -10.25
C ARG A 136 1.85 18.85 -10.14
N LEU A 137 0.60 19.08 -10.55
CA LEU A 137 -0.07 20.39 -10.40
C LEU A 137 -0.65 20.58 -8.99
N ALA A 138 -1.08 19.48 -8.36
CA ALA A 138 -1.68 19.51 -7.02
C ALA A 138 -0.64 19.64 -5.89
N ALA A 139 0.60 19.21 -6.14
CA ALA A 139 1.74 19.32 -5.22
C ALA A 139 2.54 20.59 -5.49
#